data_AF-A0A268ENJ7-F1
#
_entry.id   AF-A0A268ENJ7-F1
#
_cell.length_a   1.000
_cell.length_b   1.000
_cell.length_c   1.000
_cell.angle_alpha   90.00
_cell.angle_beta   90.00
_cell.angle_gamma   90.00
#
_symmetry.space_group_name_H-M   'P 1'
#
loop_
_entity.id
_entity.type
_entity.pdbx_description
1 polymer ?
#
loop_
_entity_poly.entity_id
_entity_poly.type
_entity_poly.pdbx_seq_one_letter_code
_entity_poly.pdbx_strand_id
1 'polypeptide(L)'
;MIMRATRAIFYKIHKGNATAIDYLEWAYRMIEEDQESNSLYMLASMEETENIFKYQDYFNRSLGELEITIPDFEDCAREIIRELCLKIVNKTRDPFEVTRDIFKVTFEIDYPADLSVWVNLDDGIDRIIYDDEYYKPDEKEFKEQIELEAKNYLAAQDVENIR
;
A
#
# COMPACT_ATOMS: atom_id res chain seq x y z
N MET A 1 -4.15 12.76 -5.71
CA MET A 1 -2.74 12.32 -5.57
C MET A 1 -2.30 12.46 -4.12
N ILE A 2 -2.53 13.63 -3.51
CA ILE A 2 -2.28 14.00 -2.08
C ILE A 2 -2.72 12.93 -1.07
N MET A 3 -3.87 12.30 -1.33
CA MET A 3 -4.43 11.28 -0.46
C MET A 3 -3.65 9.96 -0.45
N ARG A 4 -2.93 9.59 -1.52
CA ARG A 4 -2.28 8.27 -1.64
C ARG A 4 -1.06 8.15 -0.71
N ALA A 5 -0.13 9.11 -0.78
CA ALA A 5 1.04 9.14 0.10
C ALA A 5 0.60 9.19 1.58
N THR A 6 -0.42 10.00 1.87
CA THR A 6 -1.02 10.12 3.20
C THR A 6 -1.63 8.81 3.70
N ARG A 7 -2.45 8.13 2.89
CA ARG A 7 -3.00 6.80 3.22
C ARG A 7 -1.91 5.76 3.48
N ALA A 8 -0.85 5.75 2.68
CA ALA A 8 0.26 4.81 2.84
C ALA A 8 1.00 4.97 4.18
N ILE A 9 1.30 6.20 4.60
CA ILE A 9 1.93 6.43 5.91
C ILE A 9 0.97 6.16 7.06
N PHE A 10 -0.31 6.53 6.94
CA PHE A 10 -1.31 6.27 7.97
C PHE A 10 -1.52 4.78 8.22
N TYR A 11 -1.43 3.94 7.19
CA TYR A 11 -1.41 2.48 7.38
C TYR A 11 -0.32 2.05 8.37
N LYS A 12 0.92 2.52 8.18
CA LYS A 12 2.05 2.20 9.06
C LYS A 12 1.89 2.79 10.47
N ILE A 13 1.30 3.98 10.57
CA ILE A 13 0.97 4.62 11.86
C ILE A 13 -0.05 3.78 12.63
N HIS A 14 -1.14 3.34 11.99
CA HIS A 14 -2.15 2.48 12.60
C HIS A 14 -1.58 1.13 13.07
N LYS A 15 -0.60 0.59 12.33
CA LYS A 15 0.13 -0.64 12.69
C LYS A 15 1.18 -0.44 13.78
N GLY A 16 1.48 0.81 14.17
CA GLY A 16 2.50 1.13 15.15
C GLY A 16 3.93 0.84 14.67
N ASN A 17 4.17 0.81 13.36
CA ASN A 17 5.47 0.47 12.76
C ASN A 17 6.05 1.55 11.84
N ALA A 18 5.48 2.76 11.85
CA ALA A 18 6.03 3.90 11.12
C ALA A 18 7.42 4.30 11.64
N THR A 19 8.34 4.49 10.71
CA THR A 19 9.76 4.84 10.92
C THR A 19 10.05 6.25 10.42
N ALA A 20 11.21 6.81 10.78
CA ALA A 20 11.66 8.12 10.28
C ALA A 20 11.67 8.20 8.74
N ILE A 21 12.10 7.12 8.08
CA ILE A 21 12.12 7.02 6.62
C ILE A 21 10.71 7.16 6.03
N ASP A 22 9.69 6.59 6.68
CA ASP A 22 8.31 6.68 6.20
C ASP A 22 7.79 8.12 6.21
N TYR A 23 8.14 8.90 7.25
CA TYR A 23 7.79 10.31 7.33
C TYR A 23 8.53 11.16 6.29
N LEU A 24 9.81 10.85 6.02
CA LEU A 24 10.59 11.53 4.97
C LEU A 24 10.03 11.23 3.59
N GLU A 25 9.76 9.96 3.28
CA GLU A 25 9.17 9.55 2.01
C GLU A 25 7.81 10.21 1.79
N TRP A 26 6.97 10.28 2.84
CA TRP A 26 5.74 11.04 2.78
C TRP A 26 6.03 12.51 2.44
N ALA A 27 6.93 13.17 3.17
CA ALA A 27 7.24 14.57 2.96
C ALA A 27 7.70 14.87 1.53
N TYR A 28 8.59 14.04 0.98
CA TYR A 28 9.07 14.17 -0.39
C TYR A 28 7.94 14.01 -1.40
N ARG A 29 7.07 12.99 -1.25
CA ARG A 29 5.91 12.81 -2.14
C ARG A 29 4.94 13.99 -2.07
N MET A 30 4.71 14.57 -0.90
CA MET A 30 3.83 15.76 -0.77
C MET A 30 4.43 16.96 -1.51
N ILE A 31 5.75 17.18 -1.41
CA ILE A 31 6.45 18.26 -2.12
C ILE A 31 6.43 18.03 -3.64
N GLU A 32 6.63 16.79 -4.10
CA GLU A 32 6.53 16.41 -5.52
C GLU A 32 5.12 16.66 -6.10
N GLU A 33 4.10 16.70 -5.25
CA GLU A 33 2.71 17.03 -5.58
C GLU A 33 2.34 18.50 -5.32
N ASP A 34 3.35 19.38 -5.34
CA ASP A 34 3.22 20.84 -5.20
C ASP A 34 2.53 21.27 -3.88
N GLN A 35 2.63 20.47 -2.82
CA GLN A 35 2.17 20.88 -1.49
C GLN A 35 3.26 21.68 -0.77
N GLU A 36 2.84 22.79 -0.16
CA GLU A 36 3.75 23.72 0.49
C GLU A 36 3.28 24.01 1.92
N SER A 37 4.16 23.80 2.89
CA SER A 37 3.92 24.13 4.29
C SER A 37 5.28 24.28 4.99
N ASN A 38 5.34 25.18 5.98
CA ASN A 38 6.58 25.36 6.73
C ASN A 38 6.97 24.08 7.47
N SER A 39 5.99 23.41 8.09
CA SER A 39 6.22 22.16 8.80
C SER A 39 6.59 21.02 7.86
N LEU A 40 6.08 21.01 6.62
CA LEU A 40 6.41 20.02 5.60
C LEU A 40 7.87 20.15 5.15
N TYR A 41 8.34 21.37 4.88
CA TYR A 41 9.74 21.58 4.52
C TYR A 41 10.70 21.27 5.67
N MET A 42 10.29 21.60 6.91
CA MET A 42 11.06 21.19 8.08
C MET A 42 11.19 19.68 8.15
N LEU A 43 10.07 18.94 8.00
CA LEU A 43 10.04 17.48 8.00
C LEU A 43 10.97 16.89 6.94
N ALA A 44 10.89 17.40 5.70
CA ALA A 44 11.71 16.95 4.58
C ALA A 44 13.22 17.25 4.74
N SER A 45 13.59 18.18 5.62
CA SER A 45 14.99 18.55 5.88
C SER A 45 15.63 17.79 7.06
N MET A 46 14.86 16.96 7.76
CA MET A 46 15.35 16.26 8.94
C MET A 46 16.37 15.16 8.59
N GLU A 47 17.35 14.96 9.47
CA GLU A 47 18.27 13.83 9.36
C GLU A 47 17.60 12.53 9.85
N GLU A 48 17.86 11.41 9.19
CA GLU A 48 17.30 10.09 9.58
C GLU A 48 17.61 9.68 11.03
N THR A 49 18.67 10.23 11.62
CA THR A 49 19.09 9.96 13.01
C THR A 49 18.29 10.72 14.07
N GLU A 50 17.42 11.64 13.64
CA GLU A 50 16.59 12.43 14.54
C GLU A 50 15.56 11.58 15.29
N ASN A 51 15.12 12.11 16.43
CA ASN A 51 14.14 11.43 17.27
C ASN A 51 12.78 11.31 16.55
N ILE A 52 12.18 10.11 16.56
CA ILE A 52 10.87 9.83 15.96
C ILE A 52 9.74 10.75 16.44
N PHE A 53 9.79 11.24 17.68
CA PHE A 53 8.80 12.19 18.20
C PHE A 53 8.86 13.55 17.49
N LYS A 54 10.04 13.97 17.01
CA LYS A 54 10.15 15.19 16.19
C LYS A 54 9.50 14.99 14.82
N TYR A 55 9.67 13.82 14.20
CA TYR A 55 8.99 13.47 12.95
C TYR A 55 7.48 13.54 13.12
N GLN A 56 6.96 12.95 14.20
CA GLN A 56 5.54 12.98 14.52
C GLN A 56 5.01 14.40 14.76
N ASP A 57 5.76 15.26 15.45
CA ASP A 57 5.38 16.65 15.70
C ASP A 57 5.24 17.44 14.38
N TYR A 58 6.28 17.42 13.54
CA TYR A 58 6.24 18.12 12.26
C TYR A 58 5.24 17.51 11.28
N PHE A 59 5.07 16.20 11.28
CA PHE A 59 4.03 15.53 10.50
C PHE A 59 2.63 16.03 10.90
N ASN A 60 2.29 16.00 12.19
CA ASN A 60 0.98 16.46 12.68
C ASN A 60 0.73 17.95 12.39
N ARG A 61 1.76 18.79 12.50
CA ARG A 61 1.67 20.20 12.14
C ARG A 61 1.46 20.38 10.63
N SER A 62 2.15 19.60 9.81
CA SER A 62 1.97 19.62 8.35
C SER A 62 0.54 19.22 7.97
N LEU A 63 -0.03 18.20 8.61
CA LEU A 63 -1.43 17.82 8.40
C LEU A 63 -2.38 18.98 8.71
N GLY A 64 -2.16 19.70 9.81
CA GLY A 64 -2.95 20.86 10.17
C GLY A 64 -2.79 22.05 9.21
N GLU A 65 -1.56 22.34 8.79
CA GLU A 65 -1.26 23.42 7.84
C GLU A 65 -1.81 23.14 6.43
N LEU A 66 -1.83 21.88 6.01
CA LEU A 66 -2.33 21.42 4.70
C LEU A 66 -3.83 21.04 4.73
N GLU A 67 -4.50 21.20 5.87
CA GLU A 67 -5.90 20.83 6.08
C GLU A 67 -6.21 19.36 5.72
N ILE A 68 -5.24 18.46 5.95
CA ILE A 68 -5.35 17.04 5.64
C ILE A 68 -6.11 16.34 6.76
N THR A 69 -7.23 15.71 6.40
CA THR A 69 -7.99 14.85 7.31
C THR A 69 -7.35 13.47 7.43
N ILE A 70 -7.43 12.89 8.64
CA ILE A 70 -6.97 11.52 8.89
C ILE A 70 -7.85 10.56 8.07
N PRO A 71 -7.28 9.75 7.16
CA PRO A 71 -8.02 8.74 6.41
C PRO A 71 -8.48 7.61 7.32
N ASP A 72 -9.55 6.92 6.94
CA ASP A 72 -9.94 5.70 7.63
C ASP A 72 -8.95 4.55 7.34
N PHE A 73 -8.97 3.53 8.20
CA PHE A 73 -8.02 2.42 8.09
C PHE A 73 -8.24 1.57 6.83
N GLU A 74 -9.48 1.46 6.35
CA GLU A 74 -9.79 0.67 5.14
C GLU A 74 -9.22 1.35 3.89
N ASP A 75 -9.39 2.67 3.76
CA ASP A 75 -8.78 3.52 2.74
C ASP A 75 -7.26 3.39 2.75
N CYS A 76 -6.65 3.34 3.94
CA CYS A 76 -5.21 3.11 4.09
C CYS A 76 -4.79 1.73 3.57
N ALA A 77 -5.50 0.68 3.99
CA ALA A 77 -5.23 -0.69 3.57
C ALA A 77 -5.41 -0.87 2.05
N ARG A 78 -6.42 -0.25 1.45
CA ARG A 78 -6.68 -0.28 0.01
C ARG A 78 -5.57 0.38 -0.80
N GLU A 79 -4.97 1.46 -0.31
CA GLU A 79 -3.77 2.04 -0.93
C GLU A 79 -2.56 1.09 -0.85
N ILE A 80 -2.39 0.37 0.27
CA ILE A 80 -1.32 -0.63 0.36
C ILE A 80 -1.54 -1.78 -0.63
N ILE A 81 -2.77 -2.27 -0.79
CA ILE A 81 -3.10 -3.27 -1.82
C ILE A 81 -2.77 -2.73 -3.22
N ARG A 82 -3.06 -1.45 -3.48
CA ARG A 82 -2.70 -0.78 -4.73
C ARG A 82 -1.18 -0.76 -4.97
N GLU A 83 -0.39 -0.35 -3.97
CA GLU A 83 1.08 -0.36 -4.06
C GLU A 83 1.64 -1.79 -4.26
N LEU A 84 1.03 -2.80 -3.66
CA LEU A 84 1.37 -4.20 -3.87
C LEU A 84 1.05 -4.65 -5.30
N CYS A 85 -0.13 -4.31 -5.84
CA CYS A 85 -0.48 -4.59 -7.23
C CYS A 85 0.51 -3.95 -8.22
N LEU A 86 0.97 -2.73 -7.95
CA LEU A 86 2.02 -2.08 -8.76
C LEU A 86 3.33 -2.88 -8.76
N LYS A 87 3.71 -3.52 -7.63
CA LYS A 87 4.91 -4.37 -7.56
C LYS A 87 4.79 -5.62 -8.44
N ILE A 88 3.59 -6.20 -8.53
CA ILE A 88 3.29 -7.32 -9.45
C ILE A 88 3.45 -6.84 -10.90
N VAL A 89 2.71 -5.78 -11.28
CA VAL A 89 2.67 -5.30 -12.67
C VAL A 89 4.03 -4.82 -13.16
N ASN A 90 4.79 -4.14 -12.29
CA ASN A 90 6.13 -3.65 -12.63
C ASN A 90 7.22 -4.73 -12.49
N LYS A 91 6.86 -5.95 -12.10
CA LYS A 91 7.77 -7.10 -11.92
C LYS A 91 8.92 -6.80 -10.96
N THR A 92 8.66 -5.99 -9.93
CA THR A 92 9.66 -5.62 -8.92
C THR A 92 9.69 -6.59 -7.75
N ARG A 93 8.69 -7.47 -7.63
CA ARG A 93 8.63 -8.54 -6.63
C ARG A 93 7.89 -9.76 -7.18
N ASP A 94 8.18 -10.94 -6.62
CA ASP A 94 7.53 -12.18 -7.02
C ASP A 94 6.01 -12.13 -6.77
N PRO A 95 5.16 -12.51 -7.75
CA PRO A 95 3.72 -12.45 -7.61
C PRO A 95 3.14 -13.25 -6.43
N PHE A 96 3.72 -14.40 -6.07
CA PHE A 96 3.18 -15.22 -4.98
C PHE A 96 3.43 -14.57 -3.62
N GLU A 97 4.64 -14.03 -3.42
CA GLU A 97 4.94 -13.27 -2.20
C GLU A 97 4.02 -12.06 -2.05
N VAL A 98 3.77 -11.34 -3.15
CA VAL A 98 2.91 -10.15 -3.11
C VAL A 98 1.46 -10.52 -2.87
N THR A 99 0.93 -11.57 -3.51
CA THR A 99 -0.44 -12.07 -3.25
C THR A 99 -0.63 -12.43 -1.78
N ARG A 100 0.33 -13.11 -1.15
CA ARG A 100 0.31 -13.42 0.28
C ARG A 100 0.25 -12.18 1.15
N ASP A 101 0.94 -11.12 0.77
CA ASP A 101 0.88 -9.85 1.49
C ASP A 101 -0.45 -9.12 1.26
N ILE A 102 -1.01 -9.16 0.04
CA ILE A 102 -2.34 -8.62 -0.24
C ILE A 102 -3.41 -9.37 0.57
N PHE A 103 -3.30 -10.69 0.68
CA PHE A 103 -4.19 -11.49 1.53
C PHE A 103 -4.15 -11.06 2.99
N LYS A 104 -2.95 -10.85 3.57
CA LYS A 104 -2.81 -10.34 4.95
C LYS A 104 -3.50 -8.99 5.12
N VAL A 105 -3.28 -8.06 4.18
CA VAL A 105 -3.93 -6.74 4.23
C VAL A 105 -5.45 -6.89 4.13
N THR A 106 -5.94 -7.77 3.27
CA THR A 106 -7.37 -8.07 3.10
C THR A 106 -7.99 -8.63 4.38
N PHE A 107 -7.27 -9.50 5.10
CA PHE A 107 -7.67 -10.01 6.41
C PHE A 107 -7.79 -8.89 7.46
N GLU A 108 -6.89 -7.91 7.43
CA GLU A 108 -6.89 -6.79 8.39
C GLU A 108 -8.12 -5.88 8.26
N ILE A 109 -8.79 -5.91 7.12
CA ILE A 109 -10.02 -5.15 6.84
C ILE A 109 -11.26 -6.06 6.72
N ASP A 110 -11.22 -7.24 7.35
CA ASP A 110 -12.36 -8.17 7.48
C ASP A 110 -12.92 -8.69 6.15
N TYR A 111 -12.02 -9.02 5.20
CA TYR A 111 -12.36 -9.67 3.93
C TYR A 111 -13.49 -8.99 3.13
N PRO A 112 -13.31 -7.73 2.68
CA PRO A 112 -14.27 -7.07 1.82
C PRO A 112 -14.58 -7.92 0.58
N ALA A 113 -15.85 -7.99 0.21
CA ALA A 113 -16.33 -8.89 -0.85
C ALA A 113 -15.62 -8.64 -2.20
N ASP A 114 -15.29 -7.38 -2.49
CA ASP A 114 -14.57 -6.95 -3.69
C ASP A 114 -13.10 -7.42 -3.73
N LEU A 115 -12.52 -7.80 -2.59
CA LEU A 115 -11.17 -8.33 -2.47
C LEU A 115 -11.12 -9.87 -2.35
N SER A 116 -12.27 -10.55 -2.44
CA SER A 116 -12.36 -12.02 -2.35
C SER A 116 -11.50 -12.77 -3.36
N VAL A 117 -11.19 -12.14 -4.51
CA VAL A 117 -10.26 -12.70 -5.50
C VAL A 117 -8.89 -13.00 -4.91
N TRP A 118 -8.39 -12.14 -4.01
CA TRP A 118 -7.07 -12.32 -3.41
C TRP A 118 -7.02 -13.47 -2.41
N VAL A 119 -8.14 -13.78 -1.75
CA VAL A 119 -8.28 -14.97 -0.90
C VAL A 119 -8.17 -16.23 -1.76
N ASN A 120 -8.91 -16.29 -2.87
CA ASN A 120 -8.87 -17.43 -3.78
C ASN A 120 -7.48 -17.62 -4.43
N LEU A 121 -6.79 -16.50 -4.73
CA LEU A 121 -5.44 -16.54 -5.27
C LEU A 121 -4.43 -17.06 -4.24
N ASP A 122 -4.55 -16.67 -2.97
CA ASP A 122 -3.69 -17.20 -1.90
C ASP A 122 -3.89 -18.71 -1.70
N ASP A 123 -5.15 -19.18 -1.66
CA ASP A 123 -5.48 -20.62 -1.63
C ASP A 123 -4.89 -21.36 -2.85
N GLY A 124 -4.91 -20.73 -4.03
CA GLY A 124 -4.34 -21.29 -5.25
C GLY A 124 -2.80 -21.43 -5.19
N ILE A 125 -2.11 -20.53 -4.50
CA ILE A 125 -0.66 -20.66 -4.24
C ILE A 125 -0.38 -21.91 -3.42
N ASP A 126 -1.16 -22.13 -2.35
CA ASP A 126 -0.97 -23.29 -1.49
C ASP A 126 -1.18 -24.61 -2.25
N ARG A 127 -2.13 -24.65 -3.19
CA ARG A 127 -2.29 -25.80 -4.09
C ARG A 127 -1.06 -26.05 -4.97
N ILE A 128 -0.46 -25.00 -5.55
CA ILE A 128 0.77 -25.14 -6.34
C ILE A 128 1.93 -25.66 -5.50
N ILE A 129 2.04 -25.21 -4.24
CA ILE A 129 3.15 -25.60 -3.36
C ILE A 129 2.96 -27.02 -2.83
N TYR A 130 1.75 -27.34 -2.35
CA TYR A 130 1.50 -28.50 -1.49
C TYR A 130 0.71 -29.64 -2.15
N ASP A 131 -0.02 -29.43 -3.26
CA ASP A 131 -0.74 -30.52 -3.92
C ASP A 131 0.23 -31.57 -4.50
N ASP A 132 -0.27 -32.78 -4.76
CA ASP A 132 0.48 -33.78 -5.50
C ASP A 132 0.75 -33.31 -6.94
N GLU A 133 1.92 -33.64 -7.49
CA GLU A 133 2.40 -33.18 -8.81
C GLU A 133 1.39 -33.39 -9.97
N TYR A 134 0.52 -34.41 -9.86
CA TYR A 134 -0.52 -34.70 -10.84
C TYR A 134 -1.69 -33.71 -10.83
N TYR A 135 -1.94 -33.02 -9.73
CA TYR A 135 -3.06 -32.09 -9.53
C TYR A 135 -2.62 -30.62 -9.41
N LYS A 136 -1.32 -30.35 -9.41
CA LYS A 136 -0.77 -29.00 -9.32
C LYS A 136 -1.21 -28.16 -10.52
N PRO A 137 -1.76 -26.96 -10.28
CA PRO A 137 -1.95 -25.97 -11.33
C PRO A 137 -0.60 -25.59 -11.99
N ASP A 138 -0.64 -25.15 -13.25
CA ASP A 138 0.55 -24.62 -13.91
C ASP A 138 0.97 -23.29 -13.24
N GLU A 139 2.20 -23.25 -12.72
CA GLU A 139 2.71 -22.08 -11.97
C GLU A 139 2.76 -20.83 -12.85
N LYS A 140 3.11 -20.98 -14.13
CA LYS A 140 3.27 -19.85 -15.04
C LYS A 140 1.92 -19.26 -15.39
N GLU A 141 0.96 -20.08 -15.78
CA GLU A 141 -0.42 -19.65 -16.05
C GLU A 141 -1.04 -18.99 -14.81
N PHE A 142 -0.77 -19.52 -13.62
CA PHE A 142 -1.27 -18.93 -12.37
C PHE A 142 -0.62 -17.58 -12.04
N LYS A 143 0.69 -17.41 -12.30
CA LYS A 143 1.35 -16.09 -12.18
C LYS A 143 0.78 -15.08 -13.18
N GLU A 144 0.45 -15.52 -14.40
CA GLU A 144 -0.21 -14.67 -15.41
C GLU A 144 -1.63 -14.25 -14.95
N GLN A 145 -2.37 -15.14 -14.28
CA GLN A 145 -3.66 -14.82 -13.66
C GLN A 145 -3.51 -13.76 -12.55
N ILE A 146 -2.52 -13.91 -11.66
CA ILE A 146 -2.24 -12.92 -10.60
C ILE A 146 -1.92 -11.55 -11.22
N GLU A 147 -1.10 -11.51 -12.28
CA GLU A 147 -0.77 -10.27 -12.98
C GLU A 147 -2.02 -9.62 -13.62
N LEU A 148 -2.93 -10.42 -14.17
CA LEU A 148 -4.19 -9.94 -14.73
C LEU A 148 -5.07 -9.30 -13.64
N GLU A 149 -5.25 -9.96 -12.50
CA GLU A 149 -6.08 -9.42 -11.41
C GLU A 149 -5.47 -8.16 -10.77
N ALA A 150 -4.14 -8.10 -10.66
CA ALA A 150 -3.45 -6.87 -10.25
C ALA A 150 -3.76 -5.70 -11.20
N LYS A 151 -3.76 -5.93 -12.52
CA LYS A 151 -4.12 -4.91 -13.52
C LYS A 151 -5.59 -4.52 -13.41
N ASN A 152 -6.49 -5.48 -13.22
CA ASN A 152 -7.92 -5.22 -13.05
C ASN A 152 -8.18 -4.33 -11.81
N TYR A 153 -7.53 -4.64 -10.70
CA TYR A 153 -7.63 -3.86 -9.47
C TYR A 153 -7.17 -2.41 -9.68
N LEU A 154 -5.99 -2.22 -10.31
CA LEU A 154 -5.47 -0.88 -10.60
C LEU A 154 -6.39 -0.09 -11.54
N ALA A 155 -6.93 -0.74 -12.58
CA ALA A 155 -7.85 -0.11 -13.51
C ALA A 155 -9.16 0.33 -12.83
N ALA A 156 -9.71 -0.48 -11.92
CA ALA A 156 -10.91 -0.13 -11.17
C ALA A 156 -10.69 1.13 -10.30
N GLN A 157 -9.52 1.24 -9.67
CA GLN A 157 -9.15 2.39 -8.85
C GLN A 157 -9.00 3.67 -9.67
N ASP A 158 -8.48 3.61 -10.90
CA ASP A 158 -8.37 4.80 -11.75
C ASP A 158 -9.74 5.29 -12.27
N VAL A 159 -10.71 4.40 -12.44
CA VAL A 159 -12.09 4.75 -12.81
C VAL A 159 -12.82 5.47 -11.67
N GLU A 160 -12.59 5.05 -10.42
CA GLU A 160 -13.17 5.70 -9.24
C GLU A 160 -12.60 7.11 -9.01
N ASN A 161 -11.34 7.36 -9.38
CA ASN A 161 -10.70 8.68 -9.26
C ASN A 161 -11.16 9.71 -10.31
N ILE A 162 -12.02 9.33 -11.27
CA ILE A 162 -12.56 10.20 -12.34
C ILE A 162 -14.00 10.66 -12.02
N ARG A 163 -14.66 10.08 -11.02
CA ARG A 163 -16.04 10.44 -10.60
C ARG A 163 -16.05 11.40 -9.43
#